data_AF-A0A1V5JQV5-F1
#
_entry.id   AF-A0A1V5JQV5-F1
#
_cell.length_a   1.000
_cell.length_b   1.000
_cell.length_c   1.000
_cell.angle_alpha   90.00
_cell.angle_beta   90.00
_cell.angle_gamma   90.00
#
_symmetry.space_group_name_H-M   'P 1'
#
loop_
_entity.id
_entity.type
_entity.pdbx_description
1 polymer ?
#
loop_
_entity_poly.entity_id
_entity_poly.type
_entity_poly.pdbx_seq_one_letter_code
_entity_poly.pdbx_strand_id
1 'polypeptide(L)' 'MTRYQVVNCYMGRSGLINSGGASGENDLAQAVKTAVINKRAGGMGLILGRKAFQKPMKDGIELVNAVQDVYLDSKVTIA' A
#
# COMPACT_ATOMS: atom_id res chain seq x y z
N MET A 1 3.09 -3.21 13.29
CA MET A 1 1.62 -3.12 13.44
C MET A 1 0.89 -4.01 12.44
N THR A 2 1.19 -3.93 11.14
CA THR A 2 0.45 -4.61 10.07
C THR A 2 0.29 -6.13 10.24
N ARG A 3 1.28 -6.87 10.75
CA ARG A 3 1.12 -8.32 11.04
C ARG A 3 0.04 -8.61 12.09
N TYR A 4 -0.08 -7.78 13.12
CA TYR A 4 -1.15 -7.92 14.11
C TYR A 4 -2.53 -7.62 13.51
N GLN A 5 -2.61 -6.73 12.51
CA GLN A 5 -3.86 -6.51 11.78
C GLN A 5 -4.23 -7.75 10.95
N VAL A 6 -3.26 -8.38 10.27
CA VAL A 6 -3.49 -9.62 9.51
C VAL A 6 -3.98 -10.76 10.41
N VAL A 7 -3.41 -10.87 11.62
CA VAL A 7 -3.87 -11.81 12.65
C VAL A 7 -5.36 -11.62 12.96
N ASN A 8 -5.83 -10.38 13.09
CA ASN A 8 -7.24 -10.06 13.31
C ASN A 8 -8.13 -10.34 12.09
N CYS A 9 -7.54 -10.50 10.90
CA CYS A 9 -8.25 -10.94 9.69
C CYS A 9 -8.25 -12.47 9.54
N TYR A 10 -8.49 -13.19 10.64
CA TYR A 10 -8.48 -14.65 10.71
C TYR A 10 -7.17 -15.25 10.17
N MET A 11 -6.04 -14.71 10.62
CA MET A 11 -4.70 -15.11 10.13
C MET A 11 -4.54 -14.95 8.61
N GLY A 12 -5.12 -13.90 8.04
CA GLY A 12 -5.07 -13.61 6.61
C GLY A 12 -6.07 -14.38 5.74
N ARG A 13 -6.98 -15.17 6.33
CA ARG A 13 -8.08 -15.80 5.56
C ARG A 13 -9.06 -14.78 4.99
N SER A 14 -9.22 -13.64 5.66
CA SER A 14 -9.88 -12.47 5.09
C SER A 14 -8.80 -11.47 4.67
N GLY A 15 -8.91 -10.94 3.45
CA GLY A 15 -7.88 -10.06 2.91
C GLY A 15 -7.80 -8.73 3.65
N LEU A 16 -6.61 -8.41 4.18
CA LEU A 16 -6.36 -7.10 4.77
C LEU A 16 -5.95 -6.09 3.70
N ILE A 17 -6.69 -5.00 3.59
CA ILE A 17 -6.34 -3.83 2.77
C ILE A 17 -6.20 -2.62 3.71
N ASN A 18 -5.05 -1.95 3.67
CA ASN A 18 -4.77 -0.81 4.55
C ASN A 18 -4.90 0.53 3.82
N SER A 19 -5.05 1.62 4.57
CA SER A 19 -4.99 2.99 4.01
C SER A 19 -3.56 3.39 3.66
N GLY A 20 -3.39 4.08 2.53
CA GLY A 20 -2.12 4.72 2.14
C GLY A 20 -1.78 6.00 2.92
N GLY A 21 -2.62 6.38 3.88
CA GLY A 21 -2.38 7.50 4.79
C GLY A 21 -2.71 8.88 4.20
N ALA A 22 -2.42 9.92 4.97
CA ALA A 22 -2.64 11.31 4.59
C ALA A 22 -1.70 11.75 3.45
N SER A 23 -2.16 12.71 2.63
CA SER A 23 -1.36 13.33 1.56
C SER A 23 -0.42 14.40 2.14
N GLY A 24 0.76 14.56 1.54
CA GLY A 24 1.77 15.54 1.93
C GLY A 24 2.80 15.79 0.83
N GLU A 25 4.00 16.22 1.22
CA GLU A 25 5.06 16.61 0.27
C GLU A 25 5.74 15.40 -0.39
N ASN A 26 5.87 14.27 0.30
CA ASN A 26 6.62 13.09 -0.16
C ASN A 26 5.71 11.87 -0.42
N ASP A 27 4.59 12.09 -1.10
CA ASP A 27 3.53 11.10 -1.22
C ASP A 27 3.98 9.82 -1.93
N LEU A 28 4.83 9.92 -2.96
CA LEU A 28 5.31 8.77 -3.72
C LEU A 28 6.12 7.82 -2.84
N ALA A 29 7.17 8.33 -2.19
CA ALA A 29 8.02 7.50 -1.33
C ALA A 29 7.24 6.95 -0.14
N GLN A 30 6.32 7.72 0.45
CA GLN A 30 5.48 7.24 1.55
C GLN A 30 4.49 6.16 1.10
N ALA A 31 3.86 6.31 -0.07
CA ALA A 31 2.94 5.30 -0.61
C ALA A 31 3.66 3.98 -0.89
N VAL A 32 4.82 4.03 -1.56
CA VAL A 32 5.65 2.86 -1.85
C VAL A 32 6.13 2.20 -0.55
N LYS A 33 6.67 2.96 0.39
CA LYS A 33 7.10 2.44 1.70
C LYS A 33 5.95 1.74 2.43
N THR A 34 4.77 2.35 2.44
CA THR A 34 3.58 1.79 3.09
C THR A 34 3.12 0.51 2.39
N ALA A 35 3.09 0.49 1.05
CA ALA A 35 2.75 -0.70 0.27
C ALA A 35 3.71 -1.86 0.56
N VAL A 36 5.03 -1.59 0.60
CA VAL A 36 6.05 -2.60 0.90
C VAL A 36 5.84 -3.17 2.31
N ILE A 37 5.69 -2.31 3.32
CA ILE A 37 5.44 -2.75 4.70
C ILE A 37 4.15 -3.57 4.82
N ASN A 38 3.10 -3.17 4.11
CA ASN A 38 1.82 -3.88 4.14
C ASN A 38 1.90 -5.25 3.46
N LYS A 39 2.45 -5.33 2.24
CA LYS A 39 2.65 -6.59 1.52
C LYS A 39 3.54 -7.56 2.29
N ARG A 40 4.67 -7.09 2.83
CA ARG A 40 5.59 -7.90 3.63
C ARG A 40 4.95 -8.45 4.90
N ALA A 41 3.91 -7.80 5.41
CA ALA A 41 3.16 -8.28 6.57
C ALA A 41 2.05 -9.29 6.21
N GLY A 42 1.76 -9.52 4.94
CA GLY A 42 0.66 -10.37 4.46
C GLY A 42 -0.61 -9.61 4.06
N GLY A 43 -0.57 -8.27 3.99
CA GLY A 43 -1.67 -7.47 3.46
C GLY A 43 -1.78 -7.60 1.93
N MET A 44 -3.02 -7.54 1.42
CA MET A 44 -3.34 -7.84 0.02
C MET A 44 -3.51 -6.59 -0.87
N GLY A 45 -3.55 -5.40 -0.27
CA GLY A 45 -3.69 -4.16 -1.05
C GLY A 45 -3.56 -2.90 -0.21
N LEU A 46 -3.49 -1.76 -0.89
CA LEU A 46 -3.43 -0.43 -0.29
C LEU A 46 -4.47 0.50 -0.92
N ILE A 47 -5.24 1.20 -0.10
CA ILE A 47 -6.24 2.17 -0.54
C ILE A 47 -5.58 3.53 -0.73
N LEU A 48 -5.65 4.08 -1.94
CA LEU A 48 -5.23 5.44 -2.25
C LEU A 48 -6.46 6.30 -2.56
N GLY A 49 -6.70 7.30 -1.72
CA GLY A 49 -7.74 8.32 -1.94
C GLY A 49 -7.12 9.64 -2.36
N ARG A 50 -7.31 10.67 -1.52
CA ARG A 50 -6.77 12.02 -1.70
C ARG A 50 -5.31 12.06 -2.15
N LYS A 51 -4.48 11.15 -1.61
CA LYS A 51 -3.07 11.01 -1.97
C LYS A 51 -2.82 10.87 -3.47
N ALA A 52 -3.66 10.12 -4.20
CA ALA A 52 -3.56 9.96 -5.65
C ALA A 52 -4.47 10.93 -6.41
N PHE A 53 -5.71 11.12 -5.93
CA PHE A 53 -6.76 11.82 -6.69
C PHE A 53 -6.80 13.34 -6.50
N GLN A 54 -6.03 13.91 -5.57
CA GLN A 54 -5.87 15.38 -5.41
C GLN A 54 -4.54 15.90 -5.96
N LYS A 55 -3.81 15.09 -6.74
CA LYS A 55 -2.58 15.48 -7.44
C LYS A 55 -2.89 15.74 -8.92
N PRO A 56 -1.99 16.44 -9.65
CA PRO A 56 -2.04 16.45 -11.11
C PRO A 56 -2.17 15.02 -11.66
N MET A 57 -2.93 14.85 -12.74
CA MET A 57 -3.28 13.52 -13.29
C MET A 57 -2.05 12.60 -13.46
N LYS A 58 -0.96 13.16 -14.02
CA LYS A 58 0.29 12.42 -14.24
C LYS A 58 0.86 11.86 -12.94
N ASP A 59 0.94 12.70 -11.91
CA ASP A 59 1.50 12.35 -10.60
C ASP A 59 0.61 11.34 -9.86
N GLY A 60 -0.72 11.48 -10.00
CA GLY A 60 -1.69 10.53 -9.45
C GLY A 60 -1.58 9.15 -10.09
N ILE A 61 -1.41 9.09 -11.42
CA ILE A 61 -1.18 7.83 -12.15
C ILE A 61 0.13 7.19 -11.70
N GLU A 62 1.22 7.97 -11.60
CA GLU A 62 2.52 7.48 -11.14
C GLU A 62 2.42 6.87 -9.73
N LEU A 63 1.72 7.54 -8.81
CA LEU A 63 1.46 7.04 -7.46
C LEU A 63 0.72 5.69 -7.45
N VAL A 64 -0.33 5.56 -8.25
CA VAL A 64 -1.12 4.32 -8.34
C VAL A 64 -0.28 3.19 -8.90
N ASN A 65 0.43 3.43 -10.01
CA ASN A 65 1.27 2.43 -10.66
C ASN A 65 2.40 1.98 -9.75
N ALA A 66 3.09 2.91 -9.06
CA ALA A 66 4.17 2.57 -8.13
C ALA A 66 3.70 1.66 -6.98
N VAL A 67 2.47 1.84 -6.48
CA VAL A 67 1.90 0.93 -5.48
C VAL A 67 1.55 -0.42 -6.11
N GLN A 68 0.99 -0.45 -7.31
CA GLN A 68 0.72 -1.70 -8.03
C GLN A 68 2.00 -2.50 -8.29
N ASP A 69 3.08 -1.84 -8.69
CA ASP A 69 4.39 -2.45 -8.92
C ASP A 69 4.91 -3.16 -7.67
N VAL A 70 4.71 -2.58 -6.48
CA VAL A 70 5.06 -3.26 -5.22
C VAL A 70 4.28 -4.56 -5.04
N TYR A 71 2.98 -4.58 -5.38
CA TYR A 71 2.16 -5.78 -5.27
C TYR A 71 2.47 -6.83 -6.34
N LEU A 72 2.91 -6.41 -7.52
CA LEU A 72 3.34 -7.28 -8.62
C LEU A 72 4.78 -7.80 -8.47
N ASP A 73 5.66 -7.08 -7.77
CA ASP A 73 7.06 -7.47 -7.59
C ASP A 73 7.20 -8.73 -6.70
N SER A 74 7.66 -9.82 -7.30
CA SER A 74 7.88 -11.10 -6.62
C SER A 74 9.00 -11.05 -5.58
N LYS A 75 9.89 -10.05 -5.62
CA LYS A 75 10.96 -9.85 -4.62
C LYS A 75 10.42 -9.31 -3.30
N VAL A 76 9.26 -8.65 -3.31
CA VAL A 76 8.61 -8.17 -2.08
C VAL A 76 7.78 -9.32 -1.49
N THR A 77 8.45 -10.24 -0.81
CA THR A 77 7.82 -11.41 -0.17
C THR A 77 7.22 -11.05 1.18
N ILE A 78 6.33 -11.91 1.67
CA ILE A 78 6.02 -11.95 3.10
C ILE A 78 7.31 -12.27 3.87
N ALA A 79 7.52 -11.62 5.00
CA ALA A 79 8.67 -11.80 5.88
C ALA A 79 8.27 -11.79 7.34
#